data_AF-A0A453LV45-F1
#
_entry.id   AF-A0A453LV45-F1
#
_cell.length_a   1.000
_cell.length_b   1.000
_cell.length_c   1.000
_cell.angle_alpha   90.00
_cell.angle_beta   90.00
_cell.angle_gamma   90.00
#
_symmetry.space_group_name_H-M   'P 1'
#
loop_
_entity.id
_entity.type
_entity.pdbx_description
1 polymer ?
#
loop_
_entity_poly.entity_id
_entity_poly.type
_entity_poly.pdbx_seq_one_letter_code
_entity_poly.pdbx_strand_id
1 'polypeptide(L)' 'IIAAVGFMDRRLEIPSNTDPHWASIIESCWDSDPQRRPSFQELLERLQDLQKQYVVQARTRREAAGKGAGKMSPEDC' A
#
# COMPACT_ATOMS: atom_id res chain seq x y z
N ILE A 1 6.95 -16.02 -18.72
CA ILE A 1 8.06 -15.34 -18.02
C ILE A 1 8.28 -16.08 -16.71
N ILE A 2 9.19 -17.06 -16.66
CA ILE A 2 9.46 -17.88 -15.45
C ILE A 2 10.97 -17.94 -15.13
N ALA A 3 11.83 -17.58 -16.07
CA ALA A 3 13.28 -17.85 -15.97
C ALA A 3 14.11 -16.81 -15.20
N ALA A 4 13.64 -15.58 -14.97
CA ALA A 4 14.49 -14.51 -14.42
C ALA A 4 14.74 -14.60 -12.90
N VAL A 5 13.79 -15.16 -12.14
CA VAL A 5 13.86 -15.19 -10.67
C VAL A 5 14.56 -16.43 -10.10
N GLY A 6 14.85 -17.44 -10.94
CA GLY A 6 15.47 -18.69 -10.52
C GLY A 6 17.01 -18.71 -10.56
N PHE A 7 17.66 -17.73 -11.19
CA PHE A 7 19.11 -17.70 -11.38
C PHE A 7 19.66 -16.37 -10.86
N MET A 8 20.50 -16.42 -9.81
CA MET A 8 21.19 -15.28 -9.15
C MET A 8 20.40 -14.46 -8.12
N ASP A 9 19.20 -14.89 -7.70
CA ASP A 9 18.36 -14.16 -6.73
C ASP A 9 18.10 -12.68 -7.12
N ARG A 10 18.23 -12.36 -8.40
CA ARG A 10 17.93 -11.03 -8.92
C ARG A 10 16.41 -10.85 -8.92
N ARG A 11 15.94 -9.99 -8.03
CA ARG A 11 14.55 -9.50 -7.98
C ARG A 11 14.46 -8.15 -8.70
N LEU A 12 13.24 -7.75 -9.02
CA LEU A 12 12.99 -6.40 -9.54
C LEU A 12 13.22 -5.39 -8.41
N GLU A 13 13.80 -4.24 -8.73
CA GLU A 13 13.88 -3.13 -7.78
C GLU A 13 12.47 -2.57 -7.54
N ILE A 14 12.12 -2.37 -6.27
CA ILE A 14 10.86 -1.74 -5.89
C ILE A 14 11.03 -0.22 -6.05
N PRO A 15 10.20 0.45 -6.88
CA PRO A 15 10.28 1.90 -7.04
C PRO A 15 10.10 2.64 -5.71
N SER A 16 10.83 3.73 -5.51
CA SER A 16 10.78 4.54 -4.27
C SER A 16 9.46 5.25 -4.03
N ASN A 17 8.60 5.36 -5.05
CA ASN A 17 7.23 5.89 -4.93
C ASN A 17 6.18 4.83 -4.57
N THR A 18 6.61 3.58 -4.33
CA THR A 18 5.72 2.51 -3.89
C THR A 18 5.31 2.75 -2.45
N ASP A 19 4.03 2.51 -2.12
CA ASP A 19 3.56 2.57 -0.74
C ASP A 19 4.40 1.63 0.14
N PRO A 20 4.89 2.08 1.31
CA PRO A 20 5.69 1.25 2.20
C PRO A 20 5.04 -0.08 2.59
N HIS A 21 3.70 -0.12 2.70
CA HIS A 21 2.97 -1.36 3.02
C HIS A 21 2.98 -2.33 1.85
N TRP A 22 2.88 -1.83 0.61
CA TRP A 22 3.02 -2.66 -0.59
C TRP A 22 4.44 -3.18 -0.74
N ALA A 23 5.45 -2.32 -0.53
CA ALA A 23 6.86 -2.70 -0.57
C ALA A 23 7.17 -3.82 0.43
N SER A 24 6.70 -3.68 1.68
CA SER A 24 6.92 -4.69 2.73
C SER A 24 6.32 -6.06 2.38
N ILE A 25 5.11 -6.10 1.80
CA ILE A 25 4.49 -7.36 1.35
C ILE A 25 5.35 -8.00 0.27
N ILE A 26 5.74 -7.22 -0.75
CA ILE A 26 6.56 -7.70 -1.88
C ILE A 26 7.89 -8.26 -1.38
N GLU A 27 8.59 -7.54 -0.49
CA GLU A 27 9.84 -7.98 0.13
C GLU A 27 9.67 -9.29 0.90
N SER A 28 8.61 -9.40 1.72
CA SER A 28 8.34 -10.63 2.49
C SER A 28 8.05 -11.84 1.61
N CYS A 29 7.39 -11.64 0.46
CA CYS A 29 7.15 -12.71 -0.52
C CYS A 29 8.42 -13.09 -1.30
N TRP A 30 9.38 -12.17 -1.42
CA TRP A 30 10.63 -12.38 -2.14
C TRP A 30 11.79 -12.86 -1.28
N ASP A 31 11.57 -13.12 0.02
CA ASP A 31 12.60 -13.61 0.94
C ASP A 31 13.35 -14.81 0.33
N SER A 32 14.69 -14.74 0.37
CA SER A 32 15.57 -15.76 -0.18
C SER A 32 15.37 -17.09 0.55
N ASP A 33 14.98 -17.06 1.84
CA ASP A 33 14.59 -18.24 2.61
C ASP A 33 13.10 -18.57 2.38
N PRO A 34 12.78 -19.72 1.76
CA PRO A 34 11.40 -20.14 1.55
C PRO A 34 10.58 -20.28 2.84
N GLN A 35 11.21 -20.55 3.98
CA GLN A 35 10.51 -20.71 5.27
C GLN A 35 10.09 -19.38 5.88
N ARG A 36 10.73 -18.27 5.47
CA ARG A 36 10.38 -16.92 5.93
C ARG A 36 9.26 -16.28 5.12
N ARG A 37 8.91 -16.88 3.98
CA ARG A 37 7.84 -16.37 3.13
C ARG A 37 6.50 -16.56 3.83
N PRO A 38 5.60 -15.56 3.78
CA PRO A 38 4.28 -15.71 4.35
C PRO A 38 3.53 -16.82 3.64
N SER A 39 2.71 -17.55 4.40
CA SER A 39 1.71 -18.44 3.84
C SER A 39 0.71 -17.64 3.00
N PHE A 40 0.02 -18.33 2.09
CA PHE A 40 -1.01 -17.68 1.28
C PHE A 40 -2.13 -17.08 2.13
N GLN A 41 -2.43 -17.69 3.27
CA GLN A 41 -3.42 -17.17 4.22
C GLN A 41 -2.95 -15.85 4.84
N GLU A 42 -1.73 -15.79 5.38
CA GLU A 42 -1.18 -14.56 5.95
C GLU A 42 -1.07 -13.45 4.90
N LEU A 43 -0.71 -13.80 3.66
CA LEU A 43 -0.68 -12.86 2.55
C LEU A 43 -2.07 -12.29 2.27
N LEU A 44 -3.10 -13.13 2.24
CA LEU A 44 -4.47 -12.70 1.98
C LEU A 44 -4.99 -11.75 3.06
N GLU A 45 -4.72 -12.06 4.33
CA GLU A 45 -5.07 -11.23 5.47
C GLU A 45 -4.44 -9.83 5.37
N ARG A 46 -3.13 -9.77 5.08
CA ARG A 46 -2.41 -8.50 4.89
C ARG A 46 -2.98 -7.68 3.73
N LEU A 47 -3.32 -8.33 2.61
CA LEU A 47 -3.89 -7.67 1.43
C LEU A 47 -5.28 -7.10 1.71
N GLN A 48 -6.13 -7.86 2.42
CA GLN A 48 -7.46 -7.41 2.80
C GLN A 48 -7.40 -6.20 3.74
N ASP A 49 -6.49 -6.21 4.70
CA ASP A 49 -6.32 -5.09 5.63
C ASP A 49 -5.83 -3.84 4.89
N LEU A 50 -4.88 -4.00 3.98
CA LEU A 50 -4.41 -2.90 3.15
C LEU A 50 -5.53 -2.33 2.29
N GLN A 51 -6.37 -3.18 1.68
CA GLN A 51 -7.55 -2.72 0.93
C GLN A 51 -8.51 -1.90 1.81
N LYS A 52 -8.79 -2.34 3.04
CA LYS A 52 -9.64 -1.60 3.98
C LYS A 52 -9.03 -0.23 4.31
N GLN A 53 -7.72 -0.17 4.56
CA GLN A 53 -7.02 1.09 4.83
C GLN A 53 -7.16 2.07 3.68
N TYR A 54 -7.00 1.62 2.43
CA TYR A 54 -7.17 2.47 1.24
C TYR A 54 -8.60 3.01 1.11
N VAL A 55 -9.61 2.20 1.41
CA VAL A 55 -11.02 2.64 1.40
C VAL A 55 -11.27 3.69 2.48
N VAL A 56 -10.74 3.49 3.69
CA VAL A 56 -10.84 4.47 4.79
C VAL A 56 -10.10 5.76 4.47
N GLN A 57 -8.89 5.67 3.91
CA GLN A 57 -8.12 6.83 3.46
C GLN A 57 -8.84 7.61 2.37
N ALA A 58 -9.48 6.93 1.41
CA ALA A 58 -10.27 7.61 0.37
C ALA A 58 -11.45 8.38 0.97
N ARG A 59 -12.11 7.82 2.00
CA ARG A 59 -13.20 8.50 2.71
C ARG A 59 -12.71 9.72 3.49
N THR A 60 -11.64 9.57 4.28
CA THR A 60 -11.06 10.68 5.05
C THR A 60 -10.55 11.81 4.16
N ARG A 61 -9.94 11.49 3.01
CA ARG A 61 -9.54 12.50 2.00
C ARG A 61 -10.73 13.29 1.46
N ARG A 62 -11.87 12.63 1.21
CA ARG A 62 -13.10 13.31 0.77
C ARG A 62 -13.67 14.22 1.86
N GLU A 63 -13.64 13.77 3.11
CA GLU A 63 -14.11 14.56 4.26
C GLU A 63 -13.19 15.77 4.56
N ALA A 64 -11.87 15.62 4.37
CA ALA A 64 -10.91 16.72 4.47
C ALA A 64 -11.07 17.74 3.35
N ALA A 65 -11.32 17.30 2.10
CA ALA A 65 -11.61 18.18 0.98
C ALA A 65 -12.94 18.94 1.14
N GLY A 66 -13.93 18.36 1.82
CA GLY A 66 -15.21 18.99 2.11
C GLY A 66 -15.17 20.09 3.19
N LYS A 67 -14.14 20.11 4.05
CA LYS A 67 -13.99 21.12 5.13
C LYS A 67 -13.31 22.42 4.70
N GLY A 68 -12.84 22.53 3.46
CA GLY A 68 -12.21 23.74 2.91
C GLY A 68 -13.19 24.78 2.33
N ALA A 69 -14.49 24.47 2.25
CA ALA A 69 -15.50 25.35 1.64
C ALA A 69 -16.59 25.71 2.66
N GLY A 70 -16.25 26.52 3.67
CA GLY A 70 -17.20 26.91 4.70
C GLY A 70 -16.85 28.24 5.37
N LYS A 71 -17.41 29.31 4.78
CA LYS A 71 -17.62 30.67 5.33
C LYS A 71 -16.45 31.68 5.25
N MET A 72 -16.38 32.39 4.13
CA MET A 72 -16.19 33.84 4.17
C MET A 72 -17.60 34.45 4.04
N SER A 73 -18.19 34.91 5.15
CA SER A 73 -19.35 35.80 5.11
C SER A 73 -18.84 37.24 4.92
N PRO A 74 -19.37 38.02 3.97
CA PRO A 74 -19.10 39.44 3.86
C PRO A 74 -20.18 40.22 4.62
N GLU A 75 -19.93 40.60 5.87
CA GLU A 75 -20.77 41.58 6.59
C GLU A 75 -20.08 42.04 7.90
N ASP A 76 -19.03 42.85 7.78
CA ASP A 76 -18.76 43.87 8.78
C ASP A 76 -19.30 45.20 8.21
N CYS A 77 -20.31 45.72 8.91
CA CYS A 77 -21.02 46.97 8.66
C CYS A 77 -20.10 48.19 8.84
#